data_AF-A0A397U546-F1
#
_entry.id   AF-A0A397U546-F1
#
_cell.length_a   1.000
_cell.length_b   1.000
_cell.length_c   1.000
_cell.angle_alpha   90.00
_cell.angle_beta   90.00
_cell.angle_gamma   90.00
#
_symmetry.space_group_name_H-M   'P 1'
#
loop_
_entity.id
_entity.type
_entity.pdbx_description
1 polymer ?
#
loop_
_entity_poly.entity_id
_entity_poly.type
_entity_poly.pdbx_seq_one_letter_code
_entity_poly.pdbx_strand_id
1 'polypeptide(L)'
;MPAIGMNVRVTGLTTQTVTIAEGNSILNFFIEEKIGNKEPSDFWLEVRHDSSHTYLSNRTNSINQNGRLTNALLVGVMNYQNPVIDTTTNNEIMLGKHILMLEDMTMITSNNNNTNSNKDTHTFNIP
;
A
#
# COMPACT_ATOMS: atom_id res chain seq x y z
N MET A 1 -6.72 -16.36 -20.98
CA MET A 1 -5.35 -15.86 -21.20
C MET A 1 -4.71 -15.71 -19.84
N PRO A 2 -3.55 -16.31 -19.53
CA PRO A 2 -2.85 -16.04 -18.28
C PRO A 2 -2.26 -14.63 -18.38
N ALA A 3 -2.52 -13.77 -17.39
CA ALA A 3 -1.98 -12.43 -17.36
C ALA A 3 -0.46 -12.51 -17.12
N ILE A 4 0.30 -12.18 -18.18
CA ILE A 4 1.74 -11.98 -18.13
C ILE A 4 2.01 -10.82 -17.16
N GLY A 5 3.00 -11.02 -16.28
CA GLY A 5 3.36 -10.17 -15.14
C GLY A 5 3.08 -8.69 -15.35
N MET A 6 2.10 -8.19 -14.61
CA MET A 6 1.70 -6.79 -14.60
C MET A 6 2.67 -6.02 -13.68
N ASN A 7 3.62 -5.28 -14.25
CA ASN A 7 4.44 -4.33 -13.50
C ASN A 7 3.64 -3.04 -13.34
N VAL A 8 2.82 -2.97 -12.30
CA VAL A 8 2.00 -1.81 -12.01
C VAL A 8 2.65 -1.01 -10.90
N ARG A 9 2.95 0.26 -11.17
CA ARG A 9 3.23 1.22 -10.11
C ARG A 9 1.90 1.77 -9.63
N VAL A 10 1.45 1.27 -8.48
CA VAL A 10 0.23 1.74 -7.83
C VAL A 10 0.61 2.87 -6.88
N THR A 11 0.22 4.10 -7.18
CA THR A 11 0.39 5.23 -6.27
C THR A 11 -0.94 5.53 -5.60
N GLY A 12 -1.14 5.01 -4.38
CA GLY A 12 -2.35 5.24 -3.59
C GLY A 12 -2.04 5.91 -2.26
N LEU A 13 -2.86 6.87 -1.85
CA LEU A 13 -2.85 7.38 -0.48
C LEU A 13 -3.67 6.43 0.39
N THR A 14 -3.08 5.91 1.46
CA THR A 14 -3.83 5.16 2.48
C THR A 14 -3.66 5.81 3.85
N THR A 15 -4.77 5.96 4.57
CA THR A 15 -4.82 6.34 5.98
C THR A 15 -5.17 5.14 6.86
N GLN A 16 -5.23 3.94 6.28
CA GLN A 16 -5.78 2.76 6.94
C GLN A 16 -4.72 1.95 7.71
N THR A 17 -5.10 1.57 8.93
CA THR A 17 -4.36 0.65 9.78
C THR A 17 -4.43 -0.78 9.23
N VAL A 18 -3.34 -1.54 9.37
CA VAL A 18 -3.33 -2.99 9.07
C VAL A 18 -4.35 -3.67 9.97
N THR A 19 -5.26 -4.46 9.39
CA THR A 19 -6.24 -5.27 10.15
C THR A 19 -5.90 -6.74 10.03
N ILE A 20 -6.21 -7.54 11.06
CA ILE A 20 -6.02 -8.99 11.03
C ILE A 20 -7.38 -9.65 10.92
N ALA A 21 -7.60 -10.45 9.88
CA ALA A 21 -8.81 -11.22 9.67
C ALA A 21 -8.50 -12.57 9.02
N GLU A 22 -9.11 -13.64 9.51
CA GLU A 22 -8.99 -15.00 8.94
C GLU A 22 -7.53 -15.45 8.74
N GLY A 23 -6.66 -15.15 9.71
CA GLY A 23 -5.22 -15.48 9.65
C GLY A 23 -4.38 -14.61 8.70
N ASN A 24 -4.98 -13.63 8.04
CA ASN A 24 -4.30 -12.70 7.15
C ASN A 24 -4.20 -11.31 7.78
N SER A 25 -3.09 -10.63 7.51
CA SER A 25 -2.95 -9.18 7.64
C SER A 25 -3.46 -8.52 6.34
N ILE A 26 -4.32 -7.51 6.49
CA ILE A 26 -5.06 -6.87 5.40
C ILE A 26 -4.83 -5.37 5.43
N LEU A 27 -4.50 -4.80 4.26
CA LEU A 27 -4.38 -3.36 4.02
C LEU A 27 -5.26 -3.00 2.83
N ASN A 28 -5.99 -1.88 2.92
CA ASN A 28 -6.78 -1.37 1.80
C ASN A 28 -6.16 -0.07 1.28
N PHE A 29 -6.06 0.01 -0.04
CA PHE A 29 -5.60 1.17 -0.77
C PHE A 29 -6.69 1.63 -1.73
N PHE A 30 -6.94 2.92 -1.79
CA PHE A 30 -7.78 3.49 -2.83
C PHE A 30 -6.90 3.89 -4.01
N ILE A 31 -7.21 3.35 -5.18
CA ILE A 31 -6.43 3.53 -6.40
C ILE A 31 -7.23 4.40 -7.37
N GLU A 32 -6.79 5.64 -7.54
CA GLU A 32 -7.37 6.59 -8.49
C GLU A 32 -6.81 6.38 -9.91
N GLU A 33 -5.60 5.79 -10.01
CA GLU A 33 -4.90 5.59 -11.27
C GLU A 33 -5.47 4.40 -12.07
N LYS A 34 -5.53 4.53 -13.40
CA LYS A 34 -5.89 3.40 -14.27
C LYS A 34 -4.75 2.39 -14.34
N ILE A 35 -5.07 1.14 -14.01
CA ILE A 35 -4.12 0.04 -14.12
C ILE A 35 -4.32 -0.66 -15.47
N GLY A 36 -3.64 -0.13 -16.49
CA GLY A 36 -3.80 -0.61 -17.86
C GLY A 36 -5.16 -0.24 -18.50
N ASN A 37 -5.42 -0.82 -19.67
CA ASN A 37 -6.50 -0.34 -20.55
C ASN A 37 -7.88 -0.92 -20.21
N LYS A 38 -7.94 -1.97 -19.38
CA LYS A 38 -9.16 -2.75 -19.11
C LYS A 38 -9.64 -2.65 -17.66
N GLU A 39 -8.83 -2.15 -16.75
CA GLU A 39 -9.20 -2.06 -15.34
C GLU A 39 -9.82 -0.70 -15.02
N PRO A 40 -10.74 -0.65 -14.03
CA PRO A 40 -11.34 0.61 -13.60
C PRO A 40 -10.28 1.61 -13.13
N SER A 41 -10.51 2.91 -13.36
CA SER A 41 -9.99 3.90 -12.42
C SER A 41 -10.85 3.85 -11.15
N ASP A 42 -10.33 4.36 -10.04
CA ASP A 42 -11.10 4.60 -8.81
C ASP A 42 -11.65 3.33 -8.16
N PHE A 43 -10.75 2.47 -7.67
CA PHE A 43 -11.14 1.22 -7.00
C PHE A 43 -10.38 0.94 -5.72
N TRP A 44 -10.95 0.09 -4.86
CA TRP A 44 -10.30 -0.41 -3.67
C TRP A 44 -9.44 -1.65 -3.99
N LEU A 45 -8.15 -1.55 -3.68
CA LEU A 45 -7.21 -2.66 -3.69
C LEU A 45 -7.00 -3.18 -2.28
N GLU A 46 -7.35 -4.45 -2.06
CA GLU A 46 -7.12 -5.15 -0.80
C GLU A 46 -5.82 -5.96 -0.90
N VAL A 47 -4.84 -5.63 -0.08
CA VAL A 47 -3.55 -6.32 -0.01
C VAL A 47 -3.57 -7.27 1.16
N ARG A 48 -3.29 -8.55 0.91
CA ARG A 48 -3.32 -9.62 1.91
C ARG A 48 -1.97 -10.32 2.00
N HIS A 49 -1.54 -10.64 3.21
CA HIS A 49 -0.53 -11.66 3.45
C HIS A 49 -0.87 -12.43 4.72
N ASP A 50 -0.32 -13.62 4.88
CA ASP A 50 -0.47 -14.38 6.11
C ASP A 50 0.16 -13.61 7.28
N SER A 51 -0.61 -13.43 8.35
CA SER A 51 -0.24 -12.67 9.54
C SER A 51 0.97 -13.24 10.30
N SER A 52 1.25 -14.53 10.13
CA SER A 52 2.41 -15.21 10.71
C SER A 52 3.71 -14.93 9.95
N HIS A 53 3.65 -14.38 8.72
CA HIS A 53 4.83 -14.05 7.93
C HIS A 53 5.57 -12.85 8.52
N THR A 54 6.52 -13.13 9.42
CA THR A 54 7.18 -12.13 10.27
C THR A 54 7.76 -10.96 9.49
N TYR A 55 8.40 -11.23 8.34
CA TYR A 55 8.97 -10.18 7.49
C TYR A 55 7.89 -9.21 6.97
N LEU A 56 6.84 -9.73 6.34
CA LEU A 56 5.76 -8.91 5.78
C LEU A 56 4.98 -8.20 6.90
N SER A 57 4.69 -8.90 8.00
CA SER A 57 4.04 -8.32 9.18
C SER A 57 4.81 -7.13 9.74
N ASN A 58 6.13 -7.23 9.87
CA ASN A 58 6.95 -6.10 10.34
C ASN A 58 6.91 -4.92 9.37
N ARG A 59 6.99 -5.19 8.06
CA ARG A 59 6.93 -4.16 7.02
C ARG A 59 5.57 -3.46 7.02
N THR A 60 4.47 -4.18 6.92
CA THR A 60 3.13 -3.61 6.89
C THR A 60 2.80 -2.85 8.17
N ASN A 61 3.18 -3.36 9.34
CA ASN A 61 2.98 -2.66 10.61
C ASN A 61 3.76 -1.35 10.70
N SER A 62 4.95 -1.26 10.09
CA SER A 62 5.75 -0.03 10.12
C SER A 62 5.17 1.15 9.33
N ILE A 63 4.22 0.89 8.40
CA ILE A 63 3.44 1.95 7.72
C ILE A 63 2.67 2.80 8.74
N ASN A 64 2.19 2.17 9.82
CA ASN A 64 1.30 2.82 10.79
C ASN A 64 2.02 3.58 11.90
N GLN A 65 3.35 3.48 12.01
CA GLN A 65 4.06 3.88 13.23
C GLN A 65 4.63 5.31 13.23
N ASN A 66 4.82 5.93 12.06
CA ASN A 66 5.71 7.10 11.99
C ASN A 66 5.04 8.41 11.56
N GLY A 67 3.74 8.43 11.21
CA GLY A 67 3.07 9.63 10.68
C GLY A 67 3.75 10.20 9.42
N ARG A 68 4.67 9.44 8.81
CA ARG A 68 5.47 9.79 7.65
C ARG A 68 4.83 9.17 6.42
N LEU A 69 4.70 9.97 5.36
CA LEU A 69 4.36 9.47 4.04
C LEU A 69 5.40 8.42 3.63
N THR A 70 4.93 7.20 3.40
CA THR A 70 5.78 6.04 3.06
C THR A 70 5.46 5.63 1.63
N ASN A 71 6.46 5.73 0.75
CA ASN A 71 6.37 5.13 -0.57
C ASN A 71 6.78 3.66 -0.46
N ALA A 72 6.02 2.75 -1.04
CA ALA A 72 6.36 1.32 -1.05
C ALA A 72 6.13 0.72 -2.44
N LEU A 73 6.98 -0.23 -2.80
CA LEU A 73 6.78 -1.14 -3.92
C LEU A 73 6.18 -2.43 -3.37
N LEU A 74 4.99 -2.79 -3.86
CA LEU A 74 4.31 -4.03 -3.51
C LEU A 74 4.49 -5.03 -4.65
N VAL A 75 4.89 -6.25 -4.30
CA VAL A 75 5.08 -7.34 -5.27
C VAL A 75 4.19 -8.50 -4.86
N GLY A 76 3.43 -9.03 -5.81
CA GLY A 76 2.53 -10.14 -5.56
C GLY A 76 1.59 -10.44 -6.72
N VAL A 77 0.66 -11.35 -6.47
CA VAL A 77 -0.32 -11.80 -7.46
C VAL A 77 -1.65 -11.10 -7.24
N MET A 78 -2.13 -10.39 -8.26
CA MET A 78 -3.44 -9.73 -8.23
C MET A 78 -4.52 -10.67 -8.76
N ASN A 79 -5.61 -10.78 -8.01
CA ASN A 79 -6.81 -11.51 -8.36
C ASN A 79 -8.04 -10.59 -8.25
N TYR A 80 -9.02 -10.77 -9.11
CA TYR A 80 -10.30 -10.08 -8.99
C TYR A 80 -11.32 -11.00 -8.31
N GLN A 81 -11.92 -10.53 -7.23
CA GLN A 81 -13.06 -11.18 -6.60
C GLN A 81 -14.34 -10.55 -7.16
N ASN A 82 -15.16 -11.36 -7.82
CA ASN A 82 -16.45 -10.93 -8.36
C ASN A 82 -17.40 -10.45 -7.23
N PRO A 83 -18.30 -9.49 -7.52
CA PRO A 83 -19.34 -9.09 -6.58
C PRO A 83 -20.23 -10.28 -6.22
N VAL A 84 -20.72 -10.29 -5.00
CA VAL A 84 -21.70 -11.28 -4.54
C VAL A 84 -23.08 -10.67 -4.68
N ILE A 85 -23.92 -11.28 -5.51
CA ILE A 85 -25.29 -10.81 -5.79
C ILE A 85 -26.27 -11.67 -5.02
N ASP A 86 -27.21 -11.04 -4.32
CA ASP A 86 -28.38 -11.71 -3.75
C ASP A 86 -29.27 -12.19 -4.89
N THR A 87 -29.38 -13.50 -5.06
CA THR A 87 -30.21 -14.10 -6.12
C THR A 87 -31.71 -13.81 -5.96
N THR A 88 -32.14 -13.39 -4.77
CA THR A 88 -33.55 -13.12 -4.45
C THR A 88 -33.95 -11.68 -4.79
N THR A 89 -33.05 -10.73 -4.54
CA THR A 89 -33.30 -9.29 -4.75
C THR A 89 -32.55 -8.70 -5.94
N ASN A 90 -31.65 -9.48 -6.54
CA ASN A 90 -30.71 -9.07 -7.60
C ASN A 90 -29.83 -7.87 -7.22
N ASN A 91 -29.65 -7.63 -5.92
CA ASN A 91 -28.81 -6.57 -5.37
C ASN A 91 -27.43 -7.09 -5.00
N GLU A 92 -26.41 -6.26 -5.10
CA GLU A 92 -25.05 -6.60 -4.66
C GLU A 92 -24.97 -6.58 -3.13
N ILE A 93 -24.64 -7.74 -2.53
CA ILE A 93 -24.37 -7.91 -1.10
C ILE A 93 -22.93 -7.51 -0.79
N MET A 94 -22.01 -7.77 -1.72
CA MET A 94 -20.63 -7.32 -1.65
C MET A 94 -20.17 -6.82 -3.02
N LEU A 95 -19.54 -5.65 -3.02
CA LEU A 95 -18.88 -5.11 -4.21
C LEU A 95 -17.71 -6.01 -4.63
N GLY A 96 -17.48 -6.09 -5.93
CA GLY A 96 -16.29 -6.72 -6.47
C GLY A 96 -15.05 -5.94 -6.05
N LYS A 97 -13.94 -6.64 -5.83
CA LYS A 97 -12.69 -6.01 -5.37
C LYS A 97 -11.46 -6.68 -5.95
N HIS A 98 -10.41 -5.88 -6.10
CA HIS A 98 -9.09 -6.39 -6.46
C HIS A 98 -8.35 -6.80 -5.18
N ILE A 99 -7.75 -7.99 -5.21
CA ILE A 99 -6.99 -8.55 -4.09
C ILE A 99 -5.57 -8.82 -4.56
N LEU A 100 -4.59 -8.19 -3.92
CA LEU A 100 -3.18 -8.48 -4.10
C LEU A 100 -2.70 -9.43 -3.00
N MET A 101 -2.35 -10.66 -3.37
CA MET A 101 -1.65 -11.59 -2.49
C MET A 101 -0.18 -11.17 -2.46
N LEU A 102 0.22 -10.54 -1.37
CA LEU A 102 1.53 -9.91 -1.21
C LEU A 102 2.62 -10.97 -0.97
N GLU A 103 3.63 -10.96 -1.82
CA GLU A 103 4.81 -11.84 -1.74
C GLU A 103 6.02 -11.09 -1.20
N ASP A 104 6.20 -9.82 -1.58
CA ASP A 104 7.27 -8.96 -1.09
C ASP A 104 6.83 -7.49 -1.03
N MET A 105 7.49 -6.71 -0.17
CA MET A 105 7.29 -5.28 -0.02
C MET A 105 8.64 -4.60 0.21
N THR A 106 8.94 -3.60 -0.61
CA THR A 106 10.09 -2.72 -0.40
C THR A 106 9.63 -1.32 -0.06
N MET A 107 10.09 -0.79 1.08
CA MET A 107 9.88 0.60 1.45
C MET A 107 10.92 1.50 0.79
N ILE A 108 10.46 2.56 0.14
CA ILE A 108 11.29 3.58 -0.50
C ILE A 108 11.31 4.79 0.44
N THR A 109 12.34 4.86 1.27
CA THR A 109 12.56 6.01 2.14
C THR A 109 13.25 7.13 1.38
N SER A 110 12.62 8.30 1.27
CA SER A 110 13.33 9.52 0.88
C SER A 110 14.12 10.02 2.09
N ASN A 111 15.44 9.83 2.10
CA ASN A 111 16.31 10.55 3.02
C ASN A 111 16.37 12.01 2.59
N ASN A 112 15.45 12.84 3.11
CA ASN A 112 15.68 14.27 3.13
C ASN A 112 16.77 14.55 4.17
N ASN A 113 18.03 14.36 3.76
CA ASN A 113 19.17 14.92 4.47
C ASN A 113 19.08 16.43 4.36
N ASN A 114 18.35 17.05 5.28
CA ASN A 114 18.35 18.49 5.43
C ASN A 114 19.73 18.86 6.01
N THR A 115 20.71 19.09 5.14
CA THR A 115 22.01 19.64 5.53
C THR A 115 21.81 21.08 5.99
N ASN A 116 21.41 21.25 7.26
CA ASN A 116 21.68 22.48 7.98
C ASN A 116 23.18 22.54 8.24
N SER A 117 23.96 22.95 7.24
CA SER A 117 25.36 23.30 7.43
C SER A 117 25.42 24.68 8.08
N ASN A 118 25.75 24.68 9.37
CA ASN A 118 26.48 25.69 10.14
C ASN A 118 26.23 27.16 9.79
N LYS A 119 25.51 27.87 10.67
CA LYS A 119 25.76 29.31 10.87
C LYS A 119 26.99 29.44 11.76
N ASP A 120 28.13 29.75 11.15
CA ASP A 120 29.34 30.16 11.85
C ASP A 120 29.06 31.43 12.67
N THR A 121 28.94 31.31 13.99
CA THR A 121 28.99 32.47 14.88
C THR A 121 30.45 32.73 15.26
N HIS A 122 31.15 33.49 14.42
CA HIS A 122 32.40 34.11 14.83
C HIS A 122 32.10 35.27 15.80
N THR A 123 32.26 35.02 17.10
CA THR A 123 32.39 36.09 18.10
C THR A 123 33.79 36.68 17.99
N PHE A 124 33.88 37.94 17.52
CA PHE A 124 35.10 38.74 17.64
C PHE A 124 35.25 39.18 19.10
N ASN A 125 36.22 38.61 19.81
CA ASN A 125 36.75 39.21 21.03
C ASN A 125 37.74 40.31 20.62
N ILE A 126 37.51 41.53 21.10
CA ILE A 126 38.42 42.67 20.99
C ILE A 126 38.98 42.92 22.41
N PRO A 127 40.27 43.29 22.59
CA PRO A 127 40.95 43.33 23.89
C PRO A 127 40.37 44.33 24.88
#